data_AF-A0A9Q8XL80-F1
#
_entry.id   AF-A0A9Q8XL80-F1
#
_cell.length_a   1.000
_cell.length_b   1.000
_cell.length_c   1.000
_cell.angle_alpha   90.00
_cell.angle_beta   90.00
_cell.angle_gamma   90.00
#
_symmetry.space_group_name_H-M   'P 1'
#
loop_
_entity.id
_entity.type
_entity.pdbx_description
1 polymer ?
#
loop_
_entity_poly.entity_id
_entity_poly.type
_entity_poly.pdbx_seq_one_letter_code
_entity_poly.pdbx_strand_id
1 'polypeptide(L)'
;MDGQQQSNNRLTLKLLAAVVAMFGFGFALVPLYDVMCEALGINGKTNTESALQPQGMVPDTSRLIRVEFMAHRNQGMPWLFEPKQQSMDVHPGEVIQTAYIATNQSSIATIGQAVPSVSPGMGASYFNKIECFCFNHQPLESQAKAEMPLIFYIEPDIPESIHTLTLSYTLYDITDKVPRPVEVARMEPSGDLTQQGAKP
;
A
#
# COMPACT_ATOMS: atom_id res chain seq x y z
N MET A 1 4.00 -57.28 37.57
CA MET A 1 3.94 -55.82 37.78
C MET A 1 3.23 -55.24 36.57
N ASP A 2 1.91 -55.45 36.41
CA ASP A 2 1.27 -55.32 35.07
C ASP A 2 -0.14 -54.71 35.13
N GLY A 3 -0.45 -53.88 36.14
CA GLY A 3 -1.80 -53.34 36.38
C GLY A 3 -2.03 -51.86 36.06
N GLN A 4 -0.96 -51.04 35.94
CA GLN A 4 -1.10 -49.58 35.78
C GLN A 4 -0.93 -49.07 34.33
N GLN A 5 -0.41 -49.88 33.40
CA GLN A 5 -0.06 -49.43 32.05
C GLN A 5 -1.29 -49.14 31.16
N GLN A 6 -2.41 -49.86 31.33
CA GLN A 6 -3.58 -49.75 30.45
C GLN A 6 -4.47 -48.52 30.71
N SER A 7 -4.53 -48.03 31.96
CA SER A 7 -5.30 -46.85 32.35
C SER A 7 -4.70 -45.57 31.77
N ASN A 8 -3.38 -45.42 31.93
CA ASN A 8 -2.68 -44.22 31.49
C ASN A 8 -2.63 -44.12 29.97
N ASN A 9 -2.40 -45.21 29.23
CA ASN A 9 -2.30 -45.13 27.77
C ASN A 9 -3.59 -44.64 27.10
N ARG A 10 -4.76 -44.95 27.69
CA ARG A 10 -6.06 -44.46 27.22
C ARG A 10 -6.27 -42.97 27.53
N LEU A 11 -5.74 -42.49 28.65
CA LEU A 11 -5.69 -41.06 29.00
C LEU A 11 -4.71 -40.30 28.09
N THR A 12 -3.51 -40.86 27.85
CA THR A 12 -2.51 -40.26 26.96
C THR A 12 -3.06 -40.15 25.53
N LEU A 13 -3.72 -41.19 25.01
CA LEU A 13 -4.35 -41.16 23.69
C LEU A 13 -5.47 -40.10 23.60
N LYS A 14 -6.28 -39.94 24.65
CA LYS A 14 -7.32 -38.89 24.71
C LYS A 14 -6.72 -37.49 24.73
N LEU A 15 -5.66 -37.28 25.50
CA LEU A 15 -4.95 -35.99 25.55
C LEU A 15 -4.32 -35.66 24.21
N LEU A 16 -3.68 -36.64 23.55
CA LEU A 16 -3.07 -36.46 22.23
C LEU A 16 -4.11 -36.18 21.15
N ALA A 17 -5.26 -36.88 21.18
CA ALA A 17 -6.39 -36.60 20.30
C ALA A 17 -6.98 -35.20 20.52
N ALA A 18 -7.07 -34.74 21.79
CA ALA A 18 -7.55 -33.40 22.11
C ALA A 18 -6.59 -32.31 21.59
N VAL A 19 -5.27 -32.52 21.68
CA VAL A 19 -4.27 -31.61 21.13
C VAL A 19 -4.40 -31.52 19.61
N VAL A 20 -4.46 -32.65 18.90
CA VAL A 20 -4.63 -32.67 17.43
C VAL A 20 -5.94 -32.01 17.03
N ALA A 21 -7.03 -32.20 17.79
CA ALA A 21 -8.30 -31.55 17.54
C ALA A 21 -8.22 -30.02 17.71
N MET A 22 -7.53 -29.51 18.74
CA MET A 22 -7.34 -28.07 18.93
C MET A 22 -6.52 -27.43 17.80
N PHE A 23 -5.45 -28.09 17.34
CA PHE A 23 -4.66 -27.62 16.20
C PHE A 23 -5.46 -27.68 14.89
N GLY A 24 -6.23 -28.75 14.66
CA GLY A 24 -7.12 -28.88 13.51
C GLY A 24 -8.19 -27.78 13.48
N PHE A 25 -8.77 -27.45 14.63
CA PHE A 25 -9.73 -26.35 14.77
C PHE A 25 -9.09 -24.99 14.48
N GLY A 26 -7.88 -24.75 14.97
CA GLY A 26 -7.13 -23.51 14.66
C GLY A 26 -6.84 -23.34 13.16
N PHE A 27 -6.51 -24.42 12.46
CA PHE A 27 -6.26 -24.38 11.01
C PHE A 27 -7.56 -24.22 10.20
N ALA A 28 -8.67 -24.82 10.67
CA ALA A 28 -9.99 -24.69 10.05
C ALA A 28 -10.63 -23.31 10.27
N LEU A 29 -10.23 -22.57 11.31
CA LEU A 29 -10.72 -21.21 11.58
C LEU A 29 -10.36 -20.25 10.45
N VAL A 30 -9.18 -20.35 9.83
CA VAL A 30 -8.75 -19.46 8.73
C VAL A 30 -9.74 -19.49 7.55
N PRO A 31 -10.02 -20.63 6.90
CA PRO A 31 -10.99 -20.69 5.80
C PRO A 31 -12.43 -20.41 6.27
N LEU A 32 -12.79 -20.74 7.52
CA LEU A 32 -14.10 -20.38 8.06
C LEU A 32 -14.27 -18.86 8.19
N TYR A 33 -13.23 -18.13 8.60
CA TYR A 33 -13.22 -16.68 8.60
C TYR A 33 -13.37 -16.12 7.19
N ASP A 34 -12.68 -16.69 6.20
CA ASP A 34 -12.80 -16.23 4.81
C ASP A 34 -14.23 -16.40 4.27
N VAL A 35 -14.87 -17.56 4.51
CA VAL A 35 -16.27 -17.82 4.10
C VAL A 35 -17.26 -16.92 4.84
N MET A 36 -17.04 -16.66 6.13
CA MET A 36 -17.87 -15.70 6.88
C MET A 36 -17.68 -14.27 6.39
N CYS A 37 -16.45 -13.87 6.05
CA CYS A 37 -16.16 -12.55 5.51
C CYS A 37 -16.77 -12.35 4.12
N GLU A 38 -16.85 -13.41 3.31
CA GLU A 38 -17.53 -13.42 2.00
C GLU A 38 -19.06 -13.38 2.16
N ALA A 39 -19.63 -14.17 3.08
CA ALA A 39 -21.07 -14.17 3.36
C ALA A 39 -21.57 -12.84 3.99
N LEU A 40 -20.72 -12.15 4.75
CA LEU A 40 -21.02 -10.87 5.39
C LEU A 40 -20.57 -9.65 4.56
N GLY A 41 -19.89 -9.86 3.42
CA GLY A 41 -19.45 -8.78 2.53
C GLY A 41 -18.42 -7.81 3.13
N ILE A 42 -17.70 -8.22 4.17
CA ILE A 42 -16.76 -7.38 4.95
C ILE A 42 -15.29 -7.55 4.53
N ASN A 43 -15.04 -8.24 3.41
CA ASN A 43 -13.68 -8.48 2.93
C ASN A 43 -13.14 -7.27 2.15
N GLY A 44 -12.96 -6.14 2.85
CA GLY A 44 -12.27 -4.94 2.37
C GLY A 44 -10.75 -5.12 2.27
N LYS A 45 -10.27 -6.28 1.78
CA LYS A 45 -8.85 -6.44 1.44
C LYS A 45 -8.59 -5.59 0.21
N THR A 46 -7.95 -4.44 0.39
CA THR A 46 -7.46 -3.64 -0.73
C THR A 46 -6.55 -4.53 -1.57
N ASN A 47 -6.90 -4.72 -2.84
CA ASN A 47 -6.09 -5.46 -3.80
C ASN A 47 -4.64 -4.96 -3.70
N THR A 48 -3.74 -5.88 -3.34
CA THR A 48 -2.29 -5.59 -3.29
C THR A 48 -1.70 -5.54 -4.71
N GLU A 49 -2.52 -5.83 -5.73
CA GLU A 49 -2.16 -5.72 -7.13
C GLU A 49 -2.87 -4.53 -7.78
N SER A 50 -2.10 -3.74 -8.53
CA SER A 50 -2.59 -2.64 -9.34
C SER A 50 -3.73 -3.11 -10.24
N ALA A 51 -4.88 -2.45 -10.16
CA ALA A 51 -6.01 -2.75 -11.04
C ALA A 51 -5.61 -2.40 -12.48
N LEU A 52 -5.61 -3.39 -13.38
CA LEU A 52 -5.47 -3.15 -14.82
C LEU A 52 -6.61 -2.23 -15.27
N GLN A 53 -6.28 -1.17 -16.02
CA GLN A 53 -7.23 -0.19 -16.56
C GLN A 53 -8.47 -0.91 -17.15
N PRO A 54 -9.67 -0.72 -16.59
CA PRO A 54 -10.85 -1.47 -17.05
C PRO A 54 -11.24 -1.00 -18.46
N GLN A 55 -11.00 -1.84 -19.46
CA GLN A 55 -11.50 -1.57 -20.82
C GLN A 55 -13.01 -1.83 -20.86
N GLY A 56 -13.80 -0.79 -21.14
CA GLY A 56 -15.25 -0.90 -21.33
C GLY A 56 -16.14 -0.60 -20.12
N MET A 57 -15.58 -0.10 -19.01
CA MET A 57 -16.39 0.38 -17.89
C MET A 57 -17.02 1.74 -18.25
N VAL A 58 -18.35 1.82 -18.19
CA VAL A 58 -19.11 3.05 -18.43
C VAL A 58 -19.32 3.77 -17.10
N PRO A 59 -18.92 5.04 -16.95
CA PRO A 59 -19.16 5.80 -15.73
C PRO A 59 -20.65 5.98 -15.45
N ASP A 60 -21.05 5.80 -14.20
CA ASP A 60 -22.38 6.17 -13.72
C ASP A 60 -22.44 7.68 -13.45
N THR A 61 -22.99 8.42 -14.41
CA THR A 61 -23.13 9.88 -14.31
C THR A 61 -24.30 10.33 -13.41
N SER A 62 -25.09 9.40 -12.87
CA SER A 62 -26.29 9.72 -12.08
C SER A 62 -26.00 10.09 -10.63
N ARG A 63 -24.86 9.63 -10.08
CA ARG A 63 -24.41 9.98 -8.72
C ARG A 63 -23.01 10.57 -8.72
N LEU A 64 -22.74 11.35 -7.70
CA LEU A 64 -21.41 11.85 -7.36
C LEU A 64 -20.95 11.22 -6.05
N ILE A 65 -19.67 10.89 -5.99
CA ILE A 65 -18.99 10.49 -4.75
C ILE A 65 -17.90 11.50 -4.48
N ARG A 66 -17.89 12.03 -3.25
CA ARG A 66 -16.80 12.89 -2.81
C ARG A 66 -15.61 12.05 -2.40
N VAL A 67 -14.46 12.29 -3.00
CA VAL A 67 -13.19 11.73 -2.57
C VAL A 67 -12.40 12.80 -1.85
N GLU A 68 -12.02 12.54 -0.61
CA GLU A 68 -11.15 13.39 0.19
C GLU A 68 -9.74 12.80 0.25
N PHE A 69 -8.73 13.65 0.07
CA PHE A 69 -7.34 13.24 0.11
C PHE A 69 -6.67 13.76 1.36
N MET A 70 -6.11 12.83 2.13
CA MET A 70 -5.33 13.13 3.32
C MET A 70 -3.89 12.66 3.16
N ALA A 71 -2.97 13.43 3.75
CA ALA A 71 -1.56 13.14 3.81
C ALA A 71 -1.10 13.26 5.25
N HIS A 72 -0.52 12.19 5.79
CA HIS A 72 0.10 12.14 7.09
C HIS A 72 1.57 11.78 6.93
N ARG A 73 2.37 12.23 7.89
CA ARG A 73 3.80 11.94 8.00
C ARG A 73 4.03 11.28 9.35
N ASN A 74 4.75 10.16 9.34
CA ASN A 74 5.20 9.54 10.57
C ASN A 74 6.21 10.46 11.29
N GLN A 75 6.35 10.27 12.60
CA GLN A 75 7.39 10.96 13.37
C GLN A 75 8.77 10.63 12.80
N GLY A 76 9.57 11.67 12.55
CA GLY A 76 10.90 11.56 11.96
C GLY A 76 10.96 11.68 10.43
N MET A 77 9.82 11.70 9.72
CA MET A 77 9.81 11.89 8.27
C MET A 77 10.15 13.36 7.89
N PRO A 78 11.28 13.64 7.20
CA PRO A 78 11.72 15.01 6.93
C PRO A 78 11.06 15.64 5.69
N TRP A 79 10.10 14.94 5.06
CA TRP A 79 9.43 15.46 3.87
C TRP A 79 8.18 16.26 4.24
N LEU A 80 7.92 17.33 3.50
CA LEU A 80 6.57 17.81 3.31
C LEU A 80 5.86 16.88 2.35
N PHE A 81 4.60 16.56 2.65
CA PHE A 81 3.78 15.66 1.86
C PHE A 81 2.34 16.12 1.94
N GLU A 82 1.76 16.50 0.81
CA GLU A 82 0.42 17.07 0.72
C GLU A 82 -0.27 16.63 -0.58
N PRO A 83 -1.59 16.48 -0.59
CA PRO A 83 -2.33 16.21 -1.82
C PRO A 83 -2.38 17.48 -2.69
N LYS A 84 -2.33 17.32 -4.01
CA LYS A 84 -2.51 18.45 -4.95
C LYS A 84 -3.90 19.09 -4.84
N GLN A 85 -4.90 18.29 -4.46
CA GLN A 85 -6.27 18.72 -4.21
C GLN A 85 -6.79 18.02 -2.95
N GLN A 86 -7.45 18.75 -2.04
CA GLN A 86 -7.95 18.16 -0.79
C GLN A 86 -9.21 17.32 -0.97
N SER A 87 -10.03 17.62 -1.97
CA SER A 87 -11.20 16.82 -2.32
C SER A 87 -11.57 16.97 -3.80
N MET A 88 -12.35 16.03 -4.31
CA MET A 88 -12.94 16.06 -5.64
C MET A 88 -14.26 15.29 -5.66
N ASP A 89 -15.18 15.69 -6.53
CA ASP A 89 -16.39 14.92 -6.81
C ASP A 89 -16.18 14.13 -8.09
N VAL A 90 -16.48 12.84 -8.04
CA VAL A 90 -16.21 11.90 -9.13
C VAL A 90 -17.42 11.03 -9.40
N HIS A 91 -17.56 10.58 -10.63
CA HIS A 91 -18.56 9.59 -11.00
C HIS A 91 -17.99 8.17 -10.81
N PRO A 92 -18.74 7.24 -10.21
CA PRO A 92 -18.33 5.83 -10.18
C PRO A 92 -18.08 5.31 -11.61
N GLY A 93 -17.01 4.55 -11.81
CA GLY A 93 -16.54 4.07 -13.10
C GLY A 93 -15.69 5.09 -13.88
N GLU A 94 -15.61 6.34 -13.43
CA GLU A 94 -14.73 7.36 -14.01
C GLU A 94 -13.28 7.14 -13.56
N VAL A 95 -12.35 7.18 -14.51
CA VAL A 95 -10.91 7.12 -14.23
C VAL A 95 -10.43 8.53 -13.92
N ILE A 96 -9.84 8.68 -12.74
CA ILE A 96 -9.39 9.96 -12.23
C ILE A 96 -7.89 9.96 -12.07
N GLN A 97 -7.26 11.06 -12.48
CA GLN A 97 -5.84 11.32 -12.30
C GLN A 97 -5.64 12.55 -11.41
N THR A 98 -4.85 12.38 -10.37
CA THR A 98 -4.41 13.44 -9.48
C THR A 98 -2.96 13.17 -9.05
N ALA A 99 -2.44 13.95 -8.12
CA ALA A 99 -1.11 13.72 -7.58
C ALA A 99 -1.01 14.15 -6.12
N TYR A 100 0.02 13.63 -5.45
CA TYR A 100 0.54 14.19 -4.21
C TYR A 100 1.88 14.87 -4.47
N ILE A 101 2.20 15.86 -3.67
CA ILE A 101 3.45 16.61 -3.74
C ILE A 101 4.30 16.22 -2.54
N ALA A 102 5.52 15.75 -2.80
CA ALA A 102 6.54 15.51 -1.78
C ALA A 102 7.69 16.51 -1.93
N THR A 103 8.25 16.98 -0.82
CA THR A 103 9.47 17.80 -0.80
C THR A 103 10.35 17.37 0.35
N ASN A 104 11.57 16.91 0.06
CA ASN A 104 12.54 16.55 1.07
C ASN A 104 13.15 17.82 1.67
N GLN A 105 12.87 18.12 2.95
CA GLN A 105 13.42 19.31 3.61
C GLN A 105 14.77 19.07 4.28
N SER A 106 15.29 17.84 4.25
CA SER A 106 16.60 17.51 4.81
C SER A 106 17.75 17.84 3.86
N SER A 107 18.97 17.85 4.40
CA SER A 107 20.22 18.03 3.65
C SER A 107 20.78 16.73 3.08
N ILE A 108 20.05 15.62 3.20
CA ILE A 108 20.47 14.29 2.75
C ILE A 108 19.40 13.65 1.86
N ALA A 109 19.82 12.77 0.95
CA ALA A 109 18.89 11.91 0.23
C ALA A 109 18.24 10.93 1.21
N THR A 110 16.93 10.76 1.10
CA THR A 110 16.13 9.88 1.96
C THR A 110 15.18 9.05 1.11
N ILE A 111 14.73 7.93 1.65
CA ILE A 111 13.81 7.02 0.97
C ILE A 111 12.50 6.98 1.75
N GLY A 112 11.43 7.42 1.11
CA GLY A 112 10.08 7.42 1.65
C GLY A 112 9.25 6.24 1.17
N GLN A 113 8.32 5.78 2.01
CA GLN A 113 7.27 4.83 1.65
C GLN A 113 5.91 5.34 2.10
N ALA A 114 4.96 5.44 1.17
CA ALA A 114 3.61 5.92 1.44
C ALA A 114 2.63 4.75 1.59
N VAL A 115 2.15 4.52 2.80
CA VAL A 115 1.18 3.44 3.09
C VAL A 115 -0.25 3.98 2.95
N PRO A 116 -1.07 3.41 2.04
CA PRO A 116 -2.46 3.84 1.84
C PRO A 116 -3.44 3.30 2.88
N SER A 117 -4.52 4.04 3.12
CA SER A 117 -5.74 3.60 3.80
C SER A 117 -6.97 4.29 3.19
N VAL A 118 -8.10 3.59 3.13
CA VAL A 118 -9.38 4.13 2.62
C VAL A 118 -10.46 3.98 3.69
N SER A 119 -11.27 5.02 3.87
CA SER A 119 -12.38 5.07 4.83
C SER A 119 -13.66 5.57 4.15
N PRO A 120 -14.86 5.07 4.54
CA PRO A 120 -15.09 3.95 5.45
C PRO A 120 -14.59 2.62 4.85
N GLY A 121 -14.28 1.64 5.72
CA GLY A 121 -13.74 0.35 5.28
C GLY A 121 -14.64 -0.39 4.28
N MET A 122 -15.97 -0.23 4.39
CA MET A 122 -16.94 -0.78 3.43
C MET A 122 -16.78 -0.22 2.00
N GLY A 123 -16.24 1.00 1.86
CA GLY A 123 -15.96 1.63 0.58
C GLY A 123 -14.57 1.32 0.03
N ALA A 124 -13.68 0.75 0.85
CA ALA A 124 -12.30 0.49 0.48
C ALA A 124 -12.16 -0.60 -0.61
N SER A 125 -13.05 -1.60 -0.62
CA SER A 125 -13.08 -2.65 -1.65
C SER A 125 -13.41 -2.12 -3.04
N TYR A 126 -14.15 -1.02 -3.12
CA TYR A 126 -14.59 -0.42 -4.38
C TYR A 126 -13.60 0.64 -4.90
N PHE A 127 -12.63 1.05 -4.08
CA PHE A 127 -11.63 2.05 -4.45
C PHE A 127 -10.41 1.37 -5.08
N ASN A 128 -10.30 1.44 -6.40
CA ASN A 128 -9.24 0.78 -7.15
C ASN A 128 -8.15 1.77 -7.59
N LYS A 129 -6.90 1.46 -7.24
CA LYS A 129 -5.73 2.22 -7.70
C LYS A 129 -5.10 1.52 -8.89
N ILE A 130 -4.97 2.26 -9.99
CA ILE A 130 -4.43 1.75 -11.25
C ILE A 130 -2.90 1.86 -11.25
N GLU A 131 -2.33 2.94 -10.71
CA GLU A 131 -0.89 3.19 -10.79
C GLU A 131 -0.21 3.16 -9.42
N CYS A 132 0.70 2.19 -9.25
CA CYS A 132 1.41 1.92 -8.00
C CYS A 132 2.75 2.68 -7.93
N PHE A 133 2.71 3.95 -7.54
CA PHE A 133 3.88 4.61 -6.94
C PHE A 133 3.99 4.34 -5.43
N CYS A 134 2.88 3.99 -4.78
CA CYS A 134 2.82 3.92 -3.31
C CYS A 134 3.46 2.69 -2.67
N PHE A 135 3.79 1.67 -3.44
CA PHE A 135 4.45 0.48 -2.91
C PHE A 135 5.94 0.39 -3.24
N ASN A 136 6.45 1.34 -4.02
CA ASN A 136 7.86 1.38 -4.37
C ASN A 136 8.57 2.38 -3.46
N HIS A 137 9.69 1.95 -2.88
CA HIS A 137 10.60 2.81 -2.12
C HIS A 137 10.97 4.03 -2.98
N GLN A 138 10.56 5.22 -2.57
CA GLN A 138 10.79 6.44 -3.35
C GLN A 138 12.06 7.13 -2.82
N PRO A 139 13.18 7.10 -3.56
CA PRO A 139 14.30 7.95 -3.22
C PRO A 139 13.97 9.41 -3.58
N LEU A 140 14.29 10.33 -2.67
CA LEU A 140 14.20 11.76 -2.94
C LEU A 140 15.48 12.44 -2.46
N GLU A 141 16.13 13.13 -3.39
CA GLU A 141 17.35 13.87 -3.13
C GLU A 141 17.15 14.99 -2.11
N SER A 142 18.24 15.46 -1.52
CA SER A 142 18.24 16.61 -0.61
C SER A 142 17.58 17.83 -1.25
N GLN A 143 16.65 18.49 -0.55
CA GLN A 143 15.92 19.68 -1.03
C GLN A 143 15.10 19.47 -2.31
N ALA A 144 14.96 18.23 -2.80
CA ALA A 144 14.23 17.95 -4.03
C ALA A 144 12.72 17.88 -3.80
N LYS A 145 11.98 18.22 -4.85
CA LYS A 145 10.52 18.13 -4.93
C LYS A 145 10.12 17.08 -5.97
N ALA A 146 9.14 16.27 -5.65
CA ALA A 146 8.57 15.27 -6.56
C ALA A 146 7.05 15.38 -6.59
N GLU A 147 6.48 15.22 -7.79
CA GLU A 147 5.05 15.01 -7.99
C GLU A 147 4.81 13.51 -8.14
N MET A 148 4.00 12.95 -7.25
CA MET A 148 3.70 11.52 -7.18
C MET A 148 2.29 11.30 -7.74
N PRO A 149 2.17 10.82 -8.98
CA PRO A 149 0.88 10.64 -9.63
C PRO A 149 0.06 9.55 -8.92
N LEU A 150 -1.26 9.76 -8.91
CA LEU A 150 -2.25 8.82 -8.43
C LEU A 150 -3.34 8.70 -9.49
N ILE A 151 -3.51 7.50 -10.03
CA ILE A 151 -4.61 7.15 -10.91
C ILE A 151 -5.51 6.15 -10.19
N PHE A 152 -6.80 6.44 -10.13
CA PHE A 152 -7.77 5.60 -9.46
C PHE A 152 -9.14 5.67 -10.14
N TYR A 153 -10.02 4.74 -9.77
CA TYR A 153 -11.45 4.79 -10.06
C TYR A 153 -12.23 4.16 -8.91
N ILE A 154 -13.52 4.45 -8.83
CA ILE A 154 -14.45 3.83 -7.89
C ILE A 154 -15.34 2.87 -8.69
N GLU A 155 -15.57 1.65 -8.21
CA GLU A 155 -16.47 0.73 -8.92
C GLU A 155 -17.93 1.22 -8.93
N PRO A 156 -18.68 1.05 -10.05
CA PRO A 156 -20.07 1.49 -10.16
C PRO A 156 -21.05 0.85 -9.17
N ASP A 157 -20.75 -0.34 -8.68
CA ASP A 157 -21.60 -1.11 -7.76
C ASP A 157 -21.41 -0.72 -6.28
N ILE A 158 -20.61 0.31 -5.99
CA ILE A 158 -20.45 0.86 -4.65
C ILE A 158 -21.82 1.17 -4.01
N PRO A 159 -22.08 0.77 -2.75
CA PRO A 159 -23.37 0.97 -2.12
C PRO A 159 -23.85 2.43 -2.15
N GLU A 160 -25.15 2.63 -2.37
CA GLU A 160 -25.76 3.98 -2.42
C GLU A 160 -25.59 4.76 -1.12
N SER A 161 -25.42 4.07 0.01
CA SER A 161 -25.20 4.70 1.33
C SER A 161 -23.83 5.39 1.47
N ILE A 162 -22.89 5.13 0.55
CA ILE A 162 -21.54 5.69 0.59
C ILE A 162 -21.44 6.89 -0.35
N HIS A 163 -21.46 8.09 0.22
CA HIS A 163 -21.35 9.34 -0.55
C HIS A 163 -19.95 9.96 -0.47
N THR A 164 -19.12 9.51 0.47
CA THR A 164 -17.79 10.07 0.71
C THR A 164 -16.79 8.97 1.01
N LEU A 165 -15.65 9.04 0.34
CA LEU A 165 -14.48 8.19 0.57
C LEU A 165 -13.30 9.09 0.93
N THR A 166 -12.57 8.72 1.97
CA THR A 166 -11.32 9.39 2.33
C THR A 166 -10.16 8.48 1.99
N LEU A 167 -9.32 8.91 1.05
CA LEU A 167 -8.02 8.29 0.78
C LEU A 167 -6.95 8.97 1.62
N SER A 168 -6.41 8.24 2.59
CA SER A 168 -5.34 8.69 3.46
C SER A 168 -4.03 7.99 3.12
N TYR A 169 -2.94 8.73 3.06
CA TYR A 169 -1.58 8.19 3.00
C TYR A 169 -0.80 8.55 4.24
N THR A 170 -0.10 7.58 4.82
CA THR A 170 0.91 7.84 5.85
C THR A 170 2.30 7.57 5.30
N LEU A 171 3.15 8.60 5.34
CA LEU A 171 4.51 8.55 4.82
C LEU A 171 5.51 8.16 5.91
N TYR A 172 6.33 7.15 5.64
CA TYR A 172 7.37 6.64 6.53
C TYR A 172 8.76 6.83 5.92
N ASP A 173 9.72 7.17 6.77
CA ASP A 173 11.14 7.11 6.42
C ASP A 173 11.61 5.65 6.56
N ILE A 174 12.14 5.11 5.47
CA ILE A 174 12.69 3.75 5.40
C ILE A 174 14.15 3.75 4.93
N THR A 175 14.82 4.91 4.96
CA THR A 175 16.21 5.08 4.50
C THR A 175 17.15 4.06 5.14
N ASP A 176 16.98 3.77 6.42
CA ASP A 176 17.81 2.80 7.16
C ASP A 176 17.42 1.33 6.91
N LYS A 177 16.24 1.08 6.34
CA LYS A 177 15.68 -0.27 6.10
C LYS A 177 15.96 -0.77 4.68
N VAL A 178 16.30 0.12 3.75
CA VAL A 178 16.63 -0.22 2.37
C VAL A 178 18.14 -0.22 2.21
N PRO A 179 18.76 -1.33 1.78
CA PRO A 179 20.17 -1.32 1.41
C PRO A 179 20.36 -0.28 0.29
N ARG A 180 21.10 0.79 0.58
CA ARG A 180 21.48 1.78 -0.44
C ARG A 180 22.13 1.00 -1.60
N PRO A 181 21.64 1.10 -2.84
CA PRO A 181 22.46 0.75 -3.98
C PRO A 181 23.70 1.65 -3.87
N VAL A 182 24.82 1.02 -3.53
CA VAL A 182 26.12 1.65 -3.63
C VAL A 182 26.26 2.04 -5.10
N GLU A 183 26.69 3.28 -5.34
CA GLU A 183 27.23 3.78 -6.62
C GLU A 183 26.24 4.42 -7.60
N VAL A 184 26.07 5.75 -7.46
CA VAL A 184 26.14 6.61 -8.65
C VAL A 184 27.38 7.48 -8.47
N ALA A 185 28.29 7.30 -9.41
CA ALA A 185 29.65 7.81 -9.41
C ALA A 185 29.73 9.29 -9.01
N ARG A 186 30.68 9.58 -8.11
CA ARG A 186 31.30 10.90 -8.04
C ARG A 186 31.82 11.22 -9.43
N MET A 187 31.20 12.18 -10.10
CA MET A 187 31.83 12.84 -11.24
C MET A 187 33.01 13.61 -10.67
N GLU A 188 34.21 13.02 -10.78
CA GLU A 188 35.46 13.72 -10.54
C GLU A 188 35.52 14.93 -11.49
N PRO A 189 36.00 16.11 -11.03
CA PRO A 189 36.17 17.25 -11.92
C PRO A 189 37.29 16.93 -12.90
N SER A 190 36.96 16.89 -14.20
CA SER A 190 37.92 16.75 -15.29
C SER A 190 39.01 17.82 -15.19
N GLY A 191 40.15 17.42 -14.63
CA GLY A 191 41.41 18.13 -14.72
C GLY A 191 42.01 17.97 -16.11
N ASP A 192 42.35 19.11 -16.70
CA ASP A 192 43.52 19.37 -17.54
C ASP A 192 43.79 18.41 -18.72
N LEU A 193 43.45 18.85 -19.93
CA LEU A 193 44.10 18.39 -21.16
C LEU A 193 44.76 19.58 -21.85
N THR A 194 46.04 19.68 -21.57
CA THR A 194 47.07 20.47 -22.23
C THR A 194 46.98 20.34 -23.76
N GLN A 195 47.21 21.46 -24.43
CA GLN A 195 47.11 21.62 -25.88
C GLN A 195 48.10 20.75 -26.68
N GLN A 196 47.53 20.06 -27.68
CA GLN A 196 47.96 19.96 -29.08
C GLN A 196 49.47 20.07 -29.39
N GLY A 197 50.09 18.90 -29.64
CA GLY A 197 51.28 18.76 -30.47
C GLY A 197 50.95 17.96 -31.72
N ALA A 198 50.75 18.64 -32.85
CA ALA A 198 50.64 18.03 -34.17
C ALA A 198 52.05 17.73 -34.72
N LYS A 199 52.28 16.47 -35.10
CA LYS A 199 53.48 15.99 -35.79
C LYS A 199 53.14 15.68 -37.25
N PRO A 200 54.14 15.62 -38.14
CA PRO A 200 54.46 14.29 -38.71
C PRO A 200 55.84 13.73 -38.31
#